data_AF-A0A3M2TQ31-F1
#
_entry.id   AF-A0A3M2TQ31-F1
#
_cell.length_a   1.000
_cell.length_b   1.000
_cell.length_c   1.000
_cell.angle_alpha   90.00
_cell.angle_beta   90.00
_cell.angle_gamma   90.00
#
_symmetry.space_group_name_H-M   'P 1'
#
loop_
_entity.id
_entity.type
_entity.pdbx_description
1 polymer ?
#
loop_
_entity_poly.entity_id
_entity_poly.type
_entity_poly.pdbx_seq_one_letter_code
_entity_poly.pdbx_strand_id
1 'polypeptide(L)' 'MTDQIAVFTTSHLPTVHPLFAAKQAVTIDHISSGRFGLNILCGWYGAEMRMFNGHMLEHDQRYDYAEEWLHIAK' A
#
# COMPACT_ATOMS: atom_id res chain seq x y z
N MET A 1 -6.19 17.43 -18.38
CA MET A 1 -5.23 17.29 -17.26
C MET A 1 -5.76 18.09 -16.08
N THR A 2 -5.44 17.69 -14.85
CA THR A 2 -5.85 18.39 -13.63
C THR A 2 -4.62 18.92 -12.91
N ASP A 3 -4.72 20.14 -12.36
CA ASP A 3 -3.56 20.83 -11.77
C ASP A 3 -3.60 20.94 -10.24
N GLN A 4 -4.76 20.67 -9.63
CA GLN A 4 -4.98 20.91 -8.19
C GLN A 4 -5.51 19.69 -7.43
N ILE A 5 -6.24 18.79 -8.09
CA ILE A 5 -6.88 17.66 -7.40
C ILE A 5 -5.84 16.64 -6.90
N ALA A 6 -5.98 16.13 -5.68
CA ALA A 6 -5.11 15.07 -5.19
C ALA A 6 -5.49 13.70 -5.80
N VAL A 7 -4.52 12.80 -5.92
CA VAL A 7 -4.69 11.44 -6.45
C VAL A 7 -4.41 10.45 -5.34
N PHE A 8 -5.41 9.66 -4.96
CA PHE A 8 -5.29 8.62 -3.96
C PHE A 8 -5.45 7.24 -4.57
N THR A 9 -4.60 6.31 -4.17
CA THR A 9 -4.74 4.89 -4.50
C THR A 9 -4.73 4.04 -3.26
N THR A 10 -5.41 2.89 -3.32
CA THR A 10 -5.43 1.93 -2.22
C THR A 10 -4.43 0.80 -2.51
N SER A 11 -3.58 0.48 -1.53
CA SER A 11 -2.68 -0.67 -1.57
C SER A 11 -2.98 -1.64 -0.43
N HIS A 12 -3.06 -2.92 -0.78
CA HIS A 12 -3.20 -4.00 0.17
C HIS A 12 -1.80 -4.49 0.55
N LEU A 13 -1.38 -4.19 1.78
CA LEU A 13 -0.01 -4.43 2.24
C LEU A 13 0.48 -5.88 2.00
N PRO A 14 -0.32 -6.92 2.30
CA PRO A 14 0.18 -8.29 2.20
C PRO A 14 0.36 -8.79 0.76
N THR A 15 -0.17 -8.07 -0.24
CA THR A 15 -0.14 -8.49 -1.64
C THR A 15 0.94 -7.76 -2.45
N VAL A 16 1.48 -6.66 -1.91
CA VAL A 16 2.47 -5.82 -2.60
C VAL A 16 3.71 -5.63 -1.74
N HIS A 17 4.87 -5.97 -2.28
CA HIS A 17 6.14 -5.75 -1.59
C HIS A 17 6.40 -4.24 -1.37
N PRO A 18 6.83 -3.81 -0.17
CA PRO A 18 6.99 -2.38 0.16
C PRO A 18 7.90 -1.63 -0.81
N LEU A 19 9.02 -2.25 -1.22
CA LEU A 19 9.93 -1.67 -2.21
C LEU A 19 9.27 -1.39 -3.57
N PHE A 20 8.36 -2.28 -4.00
CA PHE A 20 7.66 -2.09 -5.26
C PHE A 20 6.63 -0.96 -5.16
N ALA A 21 5.87 -0.93 -4.06
CA ALA A 21 4.91 0.14 -3.79
C ALA A 21 5.60 1.51 -3.65
N ALA A 22 6.76 1.59 -2.99
CA ALA A 22 7.54 2.83 -2.89
C ALA A 22 7.95 3.36 -4.27
N LYS A 23 8.45 2.48 -5.15
CA LYS A 23 8.82 2.86 -6.52
C LYS A 23 7.62 3.36 -7.32
N GLN A 24 6.46 2.70 -7.20
CA GLN A 24 5.23 3.13 -7.85
C GLN A 24 4.76 4.48 -7.30
N ALA A 25 4.79 4.66 -5.98
CA ALA A 25 4.41 5.90 -5.30
C ALA A 25 5.26 7.08 -5.78
N VAL A 26 6.58 6.97 -5.77
CA VAL A 26 7.50 8.03 -6.25
C VAL A 26 7.25 8.35 -7.73
N THR A 27 6.98 7.33 -8.55
CA THR A 27 6.67 7.55 -9.97
C THR A 27 5.37 8.35 -10.15
N ILE A 28 4.31 7.99 -9.42
CA ILE A 28 3.02 8.69 -9.48
C ILE A 28 3.14 10.09 -8.88
N ASP A 29 3.91 10.25 -7.81
CA ASP A 29 4.18 11.53 -7.18
C ASP A 29 4.89 12.50 -8.14
N HIS A 30 5.92 12.04 -8.85
CA HIS A 30 6.59 12.83 -9.89
C HIS A 30 5.66 13.22 -11.03
N ILE A 31 4.81 12.30 -11.51
CA ILE A 31 3.84 12.59 -12.58
C ILE A 31 2.77 13.58 -12.10
N SER A 32 2.31 13.43 -10.87
CA SER A 32 1.25 14.26 -10.28
C SER A 32 1.78 15.57 -9.69
N SER A 33 3.10 15.78 -9.64
CA SER A 33 3.75 16.94 -9.03
C SER A 33 3.45 17.09 -7.53
N GLY A 34 3.67 16.03 -6.75
CA GLY A 34 3.52 16.08 -5.29
C GLY A 34 2.09 15.90 -4.78
N ARG A 35 1.17 15.45 -5.63
CA ARG A 35 -0.27 15.33 -5.32
C ARG A 35 -0.72 13.91 -5.02
N PHE A 36 0.23 12.99 -4.83
CA PHE A 36 -0.08 11.58 -4.62
C PHE A 36 -0.24 11.25 -3.14
N GLY A 37 -1.27 10.46 -2.82
CA GLY A 37 -1.49 9.89 -1.50
C GLY A 37 -1.74 8.39 -1.59
N LEU A 38 -1.24 7.65 -0.60
CA LEU A 38 -1.42 6.21 -0.50
C LEU A 38 -2.36 5.87 0.66
N ASN A 39 -3.49 5.23 0.34
CA ASN A 39 -4.37 4.61 1.32
C ASN A 39 -3.94 3.15 1.54
N ILE A 40 -3.72 2.79 2.80
CA ILE A 40 -3.10 1.51 3.14
C ILE A 40 -4.12 0.63 3.84
N LEU A 41 -4.25 -0.62 3.37
CA LEU A 41 -5.10 -1.64 3.98
C LEU A 41 -4.28 -2.84 4.42
N CYS A 42 -4.42 -3.21 5.69
CA CYS A 42 -3.66 -4.30 6.32
C CYS A 42 -4.20 -5.71 6.01
N GLY A 43 -5.12 -5.83 5.03
CA GLY A 43 -5.76 -7.09 4.66
C GLY A 43 -6.94 -7.44 5.57
N TRP A 44 -8.13 -7.53 4.97
CA TRP A 44 -9.35 -7.93 5.69
C TRP A 44 -10.07 -9.11 5.00
N TYR A 45 -9.73 -9.40 3.75
CA TYR A 45 -10.41 -10.40 2.94
C TYR A 45 -9.54 -11.64 2.74
N GLY A 46 -9.84 -12.70 3.51
CA GLY A 46 -9.02 -13.92 3.52
C GLY A 46 -8.93 -14.65 2.17
N ALA A 47 -9.90 -14.48 1.26
CA ALA A 47 -9.80 -15.08 -0.07
C ALA A 47 -8.75 -14.38 -0.95
N GLU A 48 -8.61 -13.07 -0.85
CA GLU A 48 -7.53 -12.32 -1.53
C GLU A 48 -6.16 -12.79 -1.03
N MET A 49 -5.97 -12.96 0.29
CA MET A 49 -4.68 -13.41 0.81
C MET A 49 -4.28 -14.79 0.27
N ARG A 50 -5.24 -15.71 0.12
CA ARG A 50 -4.99 -17.03 -0.47
C ARG A 50 -4.58 -16.97 -1.94
N MET A 51 -5.01 -15.96 -2.70
CA MET A 51 -4.58 -15.78 -4.10
C MET A 51 -3.09 -15.46 -4.22
N PHE A 52 -2.51 -14.84 -3.19
CA PHE A 52 -1.08 -14.51 -3.10
C PHE A 52 -0.31 -15.48 -2.20
N ASN A 53 -0.82 -16.71 -2.02
CA ASN A 53 -0.23 -17.76 -1.18
C ASN A 53 -0.03 -17.36 0.30
N GLY A 54 -0.72 -16.31 0.75
CA GLY A 54 -0.70 -15.83 2.14
C GLY A 54 -1.84 -16.42 2.98
N HIS A 55 -1.77 -16.16 4.28
CA HIS A 55 -2.82 -16.48 5.25
C HIS A 55 -3.25 -15.20 5.98
N MET A 56 -4.48 -15.18 6.47
CA MET A 56 -5.02 -14.04 7.20
C MET A 56 -4.40 -14.00 8.60
N LEU A 57 -3.61 -12.98 8.87
CA LEU A 57 -3.02 -12.72 10.19
C LEU A 57 -4.11 -12.32 11.20
N GLU A 58 -3.84 -12.45 12.49
CA GLU A 58 -4.72 -11.90 13.53
C GLU A 58 -4.78 -10.38 13.47
N HIS A 59 -5.84 -9.78 14.01
CA HIS A 59 -6.12 -8.34 13.84
C HIS A 59 -4.92 -7.45 14.22
N ASP A 60 -4.33 -7.68 15.40
CA ASP A 60 -3.22 -6.86 15.91
C ASP A 60 -1.93 -7.06 15.08
N GLN A 61 -1.66 -8.31 14.70
CA GLN A 61 -0.48 -8.66 13.89
C GLN A 61 -0.50 -8.00 12.50
N ARG A 62 -1.67 -7.65 11.97
CA ARG A 62 -1.79 -6.90 10.72
C ARG A 62 -1.28 -5.46 10.86
N TYR A 63 -1.45 -4.85 12.02
CA TYR A 63 -0.93 -3.51 12.29
C TYR A 63 0.57 -3.53 12.55
N ASP A 64 1.08 -4.55 13.23
CA ASP A 64 2.53 -4.77 13.37
C ASP A 64 3.20 -4.92 11.98
N TYR A 65 2.59 -5.73 11.11
CA TYR A 65 3.04 -5.89 9.73
C TYR A 65 2.95 -4.58 8.93
N ALA A 66 1.89 -3.79 9.13
CA ALA A 66 1.74 -2.50 8.48
C ALA A 66 2.82 -1.51 8.91
N GLU A 67 3.21 -1.51 10.18
CA GLU A 67 4.29 -0.67 10.72
C GLU A 67 5.63 -1.05 10.09
N GLU A 68 5.97 -2.35 10.04
CA GLU A 68 7.19 -2.83 9.38
C GLU A 68 7.20 -2.48 7.88
N TRP A 69 6.08 -2.72 7.19
CA TRP A 69 5.97 -2.41 5.77
C TRP A 69 6.17 -0.92 5.51
N LEU A 70 5.58 -0.05 6.35
CA LEU A 70 5.76 1.39 6.30
C LEU A 70 7.20 1.81 6.62
N HIS A 71 7.87 1.11 7.53
CA HIS A 71 9.28 1.36 7.83
C HIS A 71 10.17 1.09 6.61
N ILE A 72 9.88 0.05 5.82
CA ILE A 72 10.64 -0.30 4.61
C ILE A 72 10.30 0.61 3.43
N ALA A 73 9.06 1.09 3.33
CA ALA A 73 8.58 1.88 2.20
C ALA A 73 8.96 3.38 2.28
N LYS A 74 9.39 3.87 3.45
CA LYS A 74 9.93 5.22 3.65
C LYS A 74 11.33 5.36 3.07
#